data_AF-A0A354UZH0-F1
#
_entry.id   AF-A0A354UZH0-F1
#
_cell.length_a   1.000
_cell.length_b   1.000
_cell.length_c   1.000
_cell.angle_alpha   90.00
_cell.angle_beta   90.00
_cell.angle_gamma   90.00
#
_symmetry.space_group_name_H-M   'P 1'
#
loop_
_entity.id
_entity.type
_entity.pdbx_description
1 polymer ?
#
loop_
_entity_poly.entity_id
_entity_poly.type
_entity_poly.pdbx_seq_one_letter_code
_entity_poly.pdbx_strand_id
1 'polypeptide(L)' 'MITRSDIIWLGVAAGVMGSLIGGMMLGIGMDLIVNGQPWGWLLLLPAAPVSALPGWLLARKLASKV' A
#
# COMPACT_ATOMS: atom_id res chain seq x y z
N MET A 1 22.01 4.91 -13.62
CA MET A 1 22.51 3.58 -13.18
C MET A 1 21.82 3.20 -11.89
N ILE A 2 21.17 2.03 -11.87
CA ILE A 2 20.45 1.48 -10.72
C ILE A 2 21.32 0.40 -10.09
N THR A 3 21.39 0.37 -8.76
CA THR A 3 22.16 -0.63 -8.00
C THR A 3 21.24 -1.72 -7.44
N ARG A 4 21.83 -2.88 -7.08
CA ARG A 4 21.10 -3.94 -6.36
C ARG A 4 20.50 -3.44 -5.04
N SER A 5 21.20 -2.52 -4.37
CA SER A 5 20.72 -1.89 -3.14
C SER A 5 19.40 -1.14 -3.37
N ASP A 6 19.28 -0.39 -4.46
CA ASP A 6 18.06 0.36 -4.79
C ASP A 6 16.85 -0.56 -4.99
N ILE A 7 17.05 -1.74 -5.60
CA ILE A 7 15.99 -2.72 -5.82
C ILE A 7 15.52 -3.34 -4.49
N ILE A 8 16.47 -3.68 -3.60
CA ILE A 8 16.14 -4.21 -2.28
C ILE A 8 15.37 -3.17 -1.47
N TRP A 9 15.85 -1.92 -1.47
CA TRP A 9 15.18 -0.81 -0.79
C TRP A 9 13.80 -0.51 -1.35
N LEU A 10 13.61 -0.62 -2.67
CA LEU A 10 12.28 -0.50 -3.28
C LEU A 10 11.31 -1.54 -2.70
N GLY A 11 11.72 -2.80 -2.60
CA GLY A 11 10.89 -3.87 -2.04
C GLY A 11 10.54 -3.64 -0.57
N VAL A 12 11.53 -3.27 0.26
CA VAL A 12 11.33 -2.98 1.69
C VAL A 12 10.40 -1.78 1.88
N ALA A 13 10.66 -0.68 1.18
CA ALA A 13 9.84 0.53 1.29
C ALA A 13 8.41 0.30 0.78
N ALA A 14 8.24 -0.44 -0.33
CA ALA A 14 6.93 -0.81 -0.85
C ALA A 14 6.15 -1.68 0.13
N GLY A 15 6.79 -2.69 0.73
CA GLY A 15 6.16 -3.59 1.71
C GLY A 15 5.75 -2.86 2.99
N VAL A 16 6.62 -2.00 3.53
CA VAL A 16 6.32 -1.21 4.74
C VAL A 16 5.19 -0.21 4.48
N MET A 17 5.26 0.57 3.40
CA MET A 17 4.20 1.55 3.10
C MET A 17 2.88 0.86 2.76
N GLY A 18 2.92 -0.24 2.00
CA GLY A 18 1.73 -1.00 1.65
C GLY A 18 1.07 -1.64 2.88
N SER A 19 1.84 -2.25 3.77
CA SER A 19 1.31 -2.83 5.01
C SER A 19 0.74 -1.78 5.97
N LEU A 20 1.38 -0.60 6.08
CA LEU A 20 0.84 0.49 6.88
C LEU A 20 -0.50 1.00 6.33
N ILE A 21 -0.56 1.31 5.03
CA ILE A 21 -1.77 1.87 4.41
C ILE A 21 -2.88 0.83 4.33
N GLY A 22 -2.59 -0.35 3.75
CA GLY A 22 -3.55 -1.43 3.62
C GLY A 22 -4.02 -1.96 4.97
N GLY A 23 -3.10 -2.12 5.93
CA GLY A 23 -3.41 -2.58 7.28
C GLY A 23 -4.30 -1.59 8.05
N MET A 24 -4.02 -0.30 7.99
CA MET A 24 -4.87 0.73 8.60
C MET A 24 -6.26 0.77 7.95
N MET A 25 -6.34 0.77 6.61
CA MET A 25 -7.62 0.77 5.90
C MET A 25 -8.45 -0.47 6.20
N LEU A 26 -7.82 -1.65 6.27
CA LEU A 26 -8.48 -2.89 6.63
C LEU A 26 -8.94 -2.87 8.09
N GLY A 27 -8.08 -2.46 9.03
CA GLY A 27 -8.44 -2.39 10.45
C GLY A 27 -9.60 -1.44 10.72
N ILE A 28 -9.53 -0.21 10.22
CA ILE A 28 -10.58 0.81 10.39
C ILE A 28 -11.85 0.41 9.62
N GLY A 29 -11.70 -0.08 8.38
CA GLY A 29 -12.85 -0.50 7.58
C GLY A 29 -13.61 -1.66 8.23
N MET A 30 -12.88 -2.62 8.81
CA MET A 30 -13.49 -3.76 9.49
C MET A 30 -14.19 -3.36 10.78
N ASP A 31 -13.59 -2.49 11.58
CA ASP A 31 -14.22 -1.94 12.79
C ASP A 31 -15.54 -1.23 12.46
N LEU A 32 -15.57 -0.38 11.43
CA LEU A 32 -16.79 0.30 11.01
C LEU A 32 -17.88 -0.66 10.54
N ILE A 33 -17.52 -1.71 9.78
CA ILE A 33 -18.48 -2.74 9.32
C ILE A 33 -19.08 -3.49 10.51
N VAL A 34 -18.25 -3.90 11.48
CA VAL A 34 -18.70 -4.62 12.68
C VAL A 34 -19.64 -3.76 13.54
N ASN A 35 -19.39 -2.46 13.61
CA ASN A 35 -20.25 -1.49 14.30
C ASN A 35 -21.49 -1.07 13.48
N GLY A 36 -21.79 -1.73 12.36
CA GLY A 36 -22.99 -1.49 11.56
C GLY A 36 -22.94 -0.24 10.68
N GLN A 37 -21.77 0.36 10.48
CA GLN A 37 -21.58 1.51 9.60
C GLN A 37 -21.24 1.04 8.16
N PRO A 38 -22.17 1.10 7.19
CA PRO A 38 -21.95 0.52 5.85
C PRO A 38 -20.82 1.20 5.08
N TRP A 39 -20.47 2.43 5.45
CA TRP A 39 -19.36 3.16 4.84
C TRP A 39 -17.98 2.52 5.09
N GLY A 40 -17.85 1.61 6.07
CA GLY A 40 -16.62 0.84 6.28
C GLY A 40 -16.19 0.02 5.06
N TRP A 41 -17.13 -0.40 4.20
CA TRP A 41 -16.84 -1.08 2.94
C TRP A 41 -16.03 -0.22 1.96
N LEU A 42 -16.20 1.11 1.99
CA LEU A 42 -15.40 2.02 1.16
C LEU A 42 -13.93 2.06 1.59
N LEU A 43 -13.63 1.78 2.84
CA LEU A 43 -12.24 1.68 3.31
C LEU A 43 -11.68 0.27 3.10
N LEU A 44 -12.48 -0.75 3.37
CA LEU A 44 -12.02 -2.14 3.32
C LEU A 44 -11.78 -2.65 1.88
N LEU A 45 -12.70 -2.42 0.95
CA LEU A 45 -12.61 -2.94 -0.42
C LEU A 45 -11.38 -2.44 -1.19
N PRO A 46 -11.06 -1.13 -1.20
CA PRO A 46 -9.89 -0.64 -1.91
C PRO A 46 -8.59 -0.79 -1.10
N ALA A 47 -8.61 -1.28 0.14
CA ALA A 47 -7.42 -1.39 0.98
C ALA A 47 -6.28 -2.16 0.28
N ALA A 48 -6.60 -3.29 -0.35
CA ALA A 48 -5.64 -4.10 -1.09
C ALA A 48 -5.02 -3.36 -2.30
N PRO A 49 -5.79 -2.84 -3.29
CA PRO A 49 -5.19 -2.13 -4.41
C PRO A 49 -4.50 -0.82 -4.00
N VAL A 50 -5.04 -0.09 -3.02
CA VAL A 50 -4.42 1.16 -2.52
C VAL A 50 -3.09 0.89 -1.83
N SER A 51 -2.96 -0.25 -1.13
CA SER A 51 -1.68 -0.67 -0.53
C SER A 51 -0.54 -0.86 -1.55
N ALA A 52 -0.86 -1.14 -2.81
CA ALA A 52 0.13 -1.33 -3.86
C ALA A 52 0.58 -0.02 -4.52
N LEU A 53 -0.21 1.06 -4.39
CA LEU A 53 0.09 2.34 -5.05
C LEU A 53 1.46 2.94 -4.67
N PRO A 54 1.87 2.98 -3.39
CA PRO A 54 3.18 3.52 -3.02
C PRO A 54 4.33 2.73 -3.66
N GLY A 55 4.24 1.40 -3.63
CA GLY A 55 5.23 0.52 -4.26
C GLY A 55 5.32 0.73 -5.76
N TRP A 56 4.17 0.84 -6.43
CA TRP A 56 4.11 1.12 -7.87
C TRP A 56 4.71 2.48 -8.22
N LEU A 57 4.43 3.53 -7.44
CA LEU A 57 4.99 4.87 -7.66
C LEU A 57 6.51 4.88 -7.48
N LEU A 58 7.02 4.22 -6.44
CA LEU A 58 8.47 4.08 -6.24
C LEU A 58 9.12 3.28 -7.37
N ALA A 59 8.51 2.18 -7.80
CA ALA A 59 9.01 1.36 -8.88
C ALA A 59 9.05 2.14 -10.21
N ARG A 60 7.99 2.91 -10.50
CA ARG A 60 7.92 3.77 -11.68
C ARG A 60 9.02 4.83 -11.67
N LYS A 61 9.26 5.48 -10.53
CA LYS A 61 10.35 6.46 -10.38
C LYS A 61 11.73 5.82 -10.56
N LEU A 62 11.93 4.60 -10.06
CA LEU A 62 13.20 3.88 -10.22
C LEU A 62 13.41 3.47 -11.68
N ALA A 63 12.36 2.96 -12.34
CA ALA A 63 12.38 2.58 -13.75
C ALA A 63 12.69 3.76 -14.69
N SER A 64 12.27 4.99 -14.35
CA SER A 64 12.64 6.19 -15.12
C SER A 64 14.12 6.59 -15.03
N LYS A 65 14.90 5.93 -14.15
CA LYS A 65 16.36 6.13 -14.00
C LYS A 65 17.20 5.04 -14.69
N VAL A 66 16.53 4.09 -15.36
CA VAL A 66 17.14 3.09 -16.26
C VAL A 66 17.64 3.81 -17.51
#